data_AF-A0A8I2K957-F1
#
_entry.id   AF-A0A8I2K957-F1
#
_cell.length_a   1.000
_cell.length_b   1.000
_cell.length_c   1.000
_cell.angle_alpha   90.00
_cell.angle_beta   90.00
_cell.angle_gamma   90.00
#
_symmetry.space_group_name_H-M   'P 1'
#
loop_
_entity.id
_entity.type
_entity.pdbx_description
1 polymer ?
#
loop_
_entity_poly.entity_id
_entity_poly.type
_entity_poly.pdbx_seq_one_letter_code
_entity_poly.pdbx_strand_id
1 'polypeptide(L)'
;MHKDHDVFIQGIEQEKRLELTFFSKKHRREGVSQCAPLHYSKGPASPAEGVQDELECYYLWDFGAKKGSNFLALSPSQIISMKLTEDVFHVQEFYSQSSRAE
;
A
#
# COMPACT_ATOMS: atom_id res chain seq x y z
N MET A 1 -11.16 0.69 8.87
CA MET A 1 -10.60 1.59 7.84
C MET A 1 -9.52 2.46 8.47
N HIS A 2 -8.45 2.81 7.76
CA HIS A 2 -7.42 3.72 8.28
C HIS A 2 -7.91 5.18 8.26
N LYS A 3 -7.43 6.03 9.17
CA LYS A 3 -7.82 7.45 9.26
C LYS A 3 -7.53 8.25 7.98
N ASP A 4 -6.46 7.88 7.27
CA ASP A 4 -6.01 8.55 6.03
C ASP A 4 -6.59 7.87 4.77
N HIS A 5 -7.70 7.14 4.88
CA HIS A 5 -8.31 6.45 3.74
C HIS A 5 -8.70 7.41 2.61
N ASP A 6 -9.21 8.59 2.92
CA ASP A 6 -9.59 9.56 1.90
C ASP A 6 -8.39 10.04 1.09
N VAL A 7 -7.20 10.10 1.71
CA VAL A 7 -5.93 10.40 1.03
C VAL A 7 -5.56 9.27 0.08
N PHE A 8 -5.78 8.02 0.49
CA PHE A 8 -5.56 6.84 -0.35
C PHE A 8 -6.44 6.87 -1.60
N ILE A 9 -7.75 7.10 -1.43
CA ILE A 9 -8.70 7.16 -2.54
C ILE A 9 -8.38 8.32 -3.49
N GLN A 10 -8.05 9.51 -2.95
CA GLN A 10 -7.60 10.64 -3.76
C GLN A 10 -6.34 10.32 -4.58
N GLY A 11 -5.39 9.57 -4.02
CA GLY A 11 -4.20 9.13 -4.74
C GLY A 11 -4.53 8.20 -5.91
N ILE A 12 -5.54 7.33 -5.77
CA ILE A 12 -6.03 6.49 -6.86
C ILE A 12 -6.68 7.34 -7.94
N GLU A 13 -7.64 8.20 -7.56
CA GLU A 13 -8.42 9.02 -8.50
C GLU A 13 -7.55 10.02 -9.29
N GLN A 14 -6.50 10.54 -8.67
CA GLN A 14 -5.58 11.52 -9.27
C GLN A 14 -4.31 10.90 -9.86
N GLU A 15 -4.15 9.57 -9.80
CA GLU A 15 -2.92 8.86 -10.19
C GLU A 15 -1.66 9.46 -9.52
N LYS A 16 -1.79 9.83 -8.23
CA LYS A 16 -0.73 10.44 -7.43
C LYS A 16 -0.10 9.44 -6.48
N ARG A 17 1.21 9.54 -6.33
CA ARG A 17 1.97 8.75 -5.37
C ARG A 17 1.67 9.23 -3.95
N LEU A 18 1.90 8.32 -3.02
CA LEU A 18 1.77 8.54 -1.59
C LEU A 18 3.13 8.36 -0.93
N GLU A 19 3.46 9.26 -0.02
CA GLU A 19 4.40 8.95 1.04
C GLU A 19 3.67 8.12 2.09
N LEU A 20 4.07 6.85 2.19
CA LEU A 20 3.49 5.87 3.09
C LEU A 20 4.45 5.61 4.24
N THR A 21 3.98 5.83 5.48
CA THR A 21 4.69 5.37 6.68
C THR A 21 3.98 4.15 7.24
N PHE A 22 4.70 3.04 7.38
CA PHE A 22 4.12 1.75 7.79
C PHE A 22 5.09 0.93 8.64
N PHE A 23 4.55 0.02 9.44
CA PHE A 23 5.34 -0.91 10.22
C PHE A 23 5.74 -2.14 9.40
N SER A 24 7.05 -2.27 9.12
CA SER A 24 7.60 -3.44 8.42
C SER A 24 7.78 -4.60 9.40
N LYS A 25 6.93 -5.63 9.32
CA LYS A 25 7.06 -6.86 10.11
C LYS A 25 8.42 -7.54 9.92
N LYS A 26 8.96 -7.50 8.69
CA LYS A 26 10.26 -8.09 8.34
C LYS A 26 11.42 -7.45 9.11
N HIS A 27 11.41 -6.13 9.25
CA HIS A 27 12.48 -5.38 9.90
C HIS A 27 12.14 -4.96 11.34
N ARG A 28 10.93 -5.28 11.82
CA ARG A 28 10.37 -4.88 13.12
C ARG A 28 10.56 -3.39 13.41
N ARG A 29 10.41 -2.56 12.38
CA ARG A 29 10.58 -1.11 12.45
C ARG A 29 9.65 -0.42 11.48
N GLU A 30 9.47 0.87 11.71
CA GLU A 30 8.80 1.76 10.78
C GLU A 30 9.65 1.95 9.52
N GLY A 31 8.97 1.99 8.38
CA GLY A 31 9.54 2.32 7.08
C GLY A 31 8.71 3.42 6.43
N VAL A 32 9.41 4.27 5.69
CA VAL A 32 8.79 5.25 4.80
C VAL A 32 9.07 4.81 3.38
N SER A 33 8.04 4.79 2.53
CA SER A 33 8.24 4.58 1.10
C SER A 33 7.31 5.42 0.24
N GLN A 34 7.72 5.61 -1.02
CA GLN A 34 6.95 6.27 -2.06
C GLN A 34 6.19 5.19 -2.83
N CYS A 35 4.86 5.25 -2.77
CA CYS A 35 4.00 4.18 -3.25
C CYS A 35 2.92 4.71 -4.21
N ALA A 36 2.57 3.95 -5.25
CA ALA A 36 1.29 4.14 -5.94
C ALA A 36 0.19 3.38 -5.17
N PRO A 37 -0.90 4.04 -4.75
CA PRO A 37 -2.08 3.35 -4.28
C PRO A 37 -2.79 2.66 -5.45
N LEU A 38 -3.19 1.40 -5.28
CA LEU A 38 -3.77 0.61 -6.37
C LEU A 38 -5.23 0.27 -6.09
N HIS A 39 -5.51 -0.30 -4.92
CA HIS A 39 -6.82 -0.82 -4.60
C HIS A 39 -7.01 -0.93 -3.08
N TYR A 40 -8.25 -0.77 -2.64
CA TYR A 40 -8.67 -1.08 -1.28
C TYR A 40 -9.72 -2.18 -1.31
N SER A 41 -9.49 -3.26 -0.58
CA SER A 41 -10.47 -4.33 -0.40
C SER A 41 -10.97 -4.42 1.04
N LYS A 42 -12.21 -4.87 1.16
CA LYS A 42 -12.84 -5.23 2.43
C LYS A 42 -13.49 -6.61 2.24
N GLY A 43 -12.90 -7.63 2.86
CA GLY A 43 -13.43 -9.00 2.83
C GLY A 43 -14.73 -9.12 3.64
N PRO A 44 -15.57 -10.14 3.35
CA PRO A 44 -16.69 -10.48 4.20
C PRO A 44 -16.17 -10.91 5.57
N ALA A 45 -16.73 -10.36 6.65
CA ALA A 45 -16.49 -10.85 8.00
C ALA A 45 -17.06 -12.26 8.12
N SER A 46 -16.23 -13.28 7.89
CA SER A 46 -16.64 -14.65 8.13
C SER A 46 -16.92 -14.82 9.63
N PRO A 47 -18.12 -15.28 10.04
CA PRO A 47 -18.44 -15.50 11.46
C PRO A 47 -17.74 -16.73 12.06
N ALA A 48 -16.76 -17.32 11.36
CA ALA A 48 -16.02 -18.48 11.82
C ALA A 48 -14.97 -18.05 12.87
N GLU A 49 -15.40 -18.12 14.12
CA GLU A 49 -14.62 -18.34 15.34
C GLU A 49 -13.24 -17.68 15.41
N GLY A 50 -13.22 -16.46 15.96
CA GLY A 50 -12.08 -15.96 16.74
C GLY A 50 -10.90 -15.36 15.96
N VAL A 51 -10.92 -15.36 14.62
CA VAL A 51 -9.86 -14.73 13.83
C VAL A 51 -10.28 -13.31 13.45
N GLN A 52 -9.94 -12.36 14.31
CA GLN A 52 -10.04 -10.92 14.09
C GLN A 52 -8.91 -10.39 13.18
N ASP A 53 -8.35 -11.21 12.28
CA ASP A 53 -7.33 -10.73 11.35
C ASP A 53 -7.99 -9.80 10.32
N GLU A 54 -7.44 -8.61 10.25
CA GLU A 54 -7.99 -7.42 9.62
C GLU A 54 -8.52 -7.69 8.20
N LEU A 55 -9.84 -7.68 8.08
CA LEU A 55 -10.58 -7.91 6.82
C LEU A 55 -10.38 -6.82 5.78
N GLU A 56 -9.65 -5.76 6.13
CA GLU A 56 -9.43 -4.56 5.32
C GLU A 56 -7.99 -4.55 4.83
N CYS A 57 -7.78 -4.31 3.53
CA CYS A 57 -6.44 -4.34 2.93
C CYS A 57 -6.24 -3.20 1.95
N TYR A 58 -5.11 -2.50 2.10
CA TYR A 58 -4.60 -1.49 1.18
C TYR A 58 -3.52 -2.12 0.32
N TYR A 59 -3.76 -2.13 -0.99
CA TYR A 59 -2.81 -2.61 -1.98
C TYR A 59 -2.07 -1.44 -2.61
N LEU A 60 -0.74 -1.47 -2.55
CA LEU A 60 0.12 -0.43 -3.07
C LEU A 60 1.27 -1.02 -3.89
N TRP A 61 1.85 -0.19 -4.76
CA TRP A 61 3.11 -0.47 -5.45
C TRP A 61 4.21 0.41 -4.89
N ASP A 62 5.21 -0.18 -4.26
CA ASP A 62 6.38 0.46 -3.68
C ASP A 62 7.45 0.73 -4.75
N PHE A 63 7.73 2.01 -5.02
CA PHE A 63 8.80 2.43 -5.94
C PHE A 63 10.19 2.44 -5.28
N GLY A 64 10.26 2.38 -3.94
CA GLY A 64 11.49 2.36 -3.16
C GLY A 64 12.05 0.95 -2.91
N ALA A 65 11.34 -0.10 -3.32
CA ALA A 65 11.73 -1.49 -3.11
C ALA A 65 12.99 -1.84 -3.93
N LYS A 66 14.12 -2.03 -3.24
CA LYS A 66 15.43 -2.34 -3.88
C LYS A 66 15.61 -3.83 -4.23
N LYS A 67 14.93 -4.73 -3.52
CA LYS A 67 14.94 -6.19 -3.73
C LYS A 67 13.64 -6.80 -3.17
N GLY A 68 12.93 -7.56 -4.00
CA GLY A 68 11.70 -8.26 -3.61
C GLY A 68 10.49 -7.81 -4.44
N SER A 69 9.29 -8.13 -3.95
CA SER A 69 8.05 -7.67 -4.56
C SER A 69 7.82 -6.19 -4.25
N ASN A 70 7.62 -5.38 -5.28
CA ASN A 70 7.16 -4.01 -5.15
C ASN A 70 5.70 -3.95 -4.66
N PHE A 71 4.98 -5.07 -4.69
CA PHE A 71 3.60 -5.12 -4.24
C PHE A 71 3.51 -5.18 -2.72
N LEU A 72 2.82 -4.20 -2.13
CA LEU A 72 2.49 -4.14 -0.71
C LEU A 72 1.00 -4.41 -0.49
N ALA A 73 0.71 -5.32 0.43
CA ALA A 73 -0.63 -5.54 0.96
C ALA A 73 -0.56 -5.27 2.46
N LEU A 74 -1.21 -4.19 2.91
CA LEU A 74 -1.14 -3.72 4.29
C LEU A 74 -2.53 -3.59 4.88
N SER A 75 -2.71 -4.10 6.09
CA SER A 75 -3.90 -3.84 6.88
C SER A 75 -3.88 -2.42 7.47
N PRO A 76 -5.03 -1.85 7.86
CA PRO A 76 -5.09 -0.55 8.50
C PRO A 76 -4.15 -0.38 9.68
N SER A 77 -3.98 -1.40 10.54
CA SER A 77 -3.11 -1.32 11.72
C SER A 77 -1.62 -1.27 11.39
N GLN A 78 -1.22 -1.74 10.21
CA GLN A 78 0.17 -1.67 9.76
C GLN A 78 0.55 -0.29 9.25
N ILE A 79 -0.44 0.57 8.96
CA ILE A 79 -0.24 1.89 8.38
C ILE A 79 -0.25 2.92 9.51
N ILE A 80 0.74 3.80 9.49
CA ILE A 80 0.91 4.87 10.48
C ILE A 80 0.38 6.18 9.92
N SER A 81 0.74 6.47 8.66
CA SER A 81 0.24 7.64 7.93
C SER A 81 0.33 7.46 6.42
N MET A 82 -0.54 8.19 5.72
CA MET A 82 -0.48 8.38 4.27
C MET A 82 -0.51 9.86 3.95
N LYS A 83 0.35 10.30 3.02
CA LYS A 83 0.37 11.68 2.55
C LYS A 83 0.45 11.72 1.03
N LEU A 84 -0.45 12.48 0.41
CA LEU A 84 -0.43 12.74 -1.02
C LEU A 84 0.85 13.50 -1.40
N THR A 85 1.52 13.09 -2.46
CA THR A 85 2.65 13.83 -3.03
C THR A 85 2.26 14.53 -4.32
N GLU A 86 3.16 15.37 -4.84
CA GLU A 86 3.00 15.99 -6.16
C GLU A 86 3.41 15.06 -7.31
N ASP A 87 4.09 13.95 -6.99
CA ASP A 87 4.52 12.96 -7.97
C ASP A 87 3.32 12.16 -8.48
N VAL A 88 3.25 12.04 -9.81
CA VAL A 88 2.28 11.15 -10.47
C VAL A 88 2.90 9.78 -10.70
N PHE A 89 2.06 8.78 -10.90
CA PHE A 89 2.49 7.49 -11.44
C PHE A 89 1.66 7.13 -12.67
N HIS A 90 2.25 6.33 -13.55
CA HIS A 90 1.53 5.76 -14.67
C HIS A 90 1.50 4.24 -14.56
N VAL A 91 0.37 3.63 -14.92
CA VAL A 91 0.18 2.18 -14.88
C VAL A 91 1.26 1.42 -15.68
N GLN A 92 1.81 2.05 -16.73
CA GLN A 92 2.88 1.48 -17.54
C GLN A 92 4.20 1.28 -16.75
N GLU A 93 4.45 2.08 -15.70
CA GLU A 93 5.66 1.98 -14.88
C GLU A 93 5.71 0.65 -14.09
N PHE A 94 4.55 0.04 -13.80
CA PHE A 94 4.49 -1.25 -13.09
C PHE A 94 5.10 -2.38 -13.92
N TYR A 95 4.87 -2.38 -15.23
CA TYR A 95 5.41 -3.39 -16.15
C TYR A 95 6.91 -3.23 -16.37
N SER A 96 7.41 -1.99 -16.45
CA SER A 96 8.83 -1.70 -16.70
C SER A 96 9.75 -2.16 -15.56
N GLN A 97 9.26 -2.17 -14.31
CA GLN A 97 10.06 -2.68 -13.19
C GLN A 97 10.00 -4.19 -13.02
N SER A 98 9.03 -4.85 -13.66
CA SER A 98 8.88 -6.30 -13.64
C SER A 98 9.95 -7.00 -14.51
N SER A 99 10.44 -6.32 -15.55
CA SER A 99 11.45 -6.85 -16.49
C SER A 99 12.91 -6.64 -16.07
N ARG A 100 13.17 -5.90 -14.99
CA ARG A 100 14.54 -5.67 -14.47
C ARG A 100 15.06 -6.77 -13.53
N ALA A 101 14.37 -7.91 -13.48
CA ALA A 101 14.69 -9.05 -12.62
C ALA A 101 15.43 -10.20 -13.34
N GLU A 102 15.82 -10.04 -14.61
CA GLU A 102 16.63 -11.02 -15.35
C GLU A 102 18.15 -10.77 -15.21
#